data_AF-A0A8J6IR02-F1
#
_entry.id   AF-A0A8J6IR02-F1
#
_cell.length_a   1.000
_cell.length_b   1.000
_cell.length_c   1.000
_cell.angle_alpha   90.00
_cell.angle_beta   90.00
_cell.angle_gamma   90.00
#
_symmetry.space_group_name_H-M   'P 1'
#
loop_
_entity.id
_entity.type
_entity.pdbx_description
1 polymer ?
#
loop_
_entity_poly.entity_id
_entity_poly.type
_entity_poly.pdbx_seq_one_letter_code
_entity_poly.pdbx_strand_id
1 'polypeptide(L)'
;MTKPLLSAILFQLFWFACVLGGNQVALVAFVIYLTLHWRLLMQSSNEFLLISLFIATGALVDGVLIARDVIGFGATESQFWVLPPLWLLCLWGGAGSLFSHALVWGQKWPWVLYLAGAATTPLSYLAGAKLTDVVIAEPLWQSYLILATVWLFMMIFGRGFAARRIGQNRLTRDAVASFENPQKKALIAPFSQAWFAYFLEERPPKRLLNFSIRPPLSTLRCLPV
;
A
#
# COMPACT_ATOMS: atom_id res chain seq x y z
N MET A 1 2.85 21.11 -3.66
CA MET A 1 2.88 19.64 -3.51
C MET A 1 1.51 19.08 -3.83
N THR A 2 1.38 17.94 -4.51
CA THR A 2 0.06 17.33 -4.78
C THR A 2 -0.46 16.62 -3.53
N LYS A 3 -1.78 16.64 -3.29
CA LYS A 3 -2.40 16.00 -2.12
C LYS A 3 -2.03 14.51 -1.95
N PRO A 4 -1.96 13.69 -3.02
CA PRO A 4 -1.53 12.29 -2.90
C PRO A 4 -0.11 12.14 -2.35
N LEU A 5 0.83 12.98 -2.79
CA LEU A 5 2.22 12.93 -2.33
C LEU A 5 2.33 13.39 -0.87
N LEU A 6 1.62 14.46 -0.48
CA LEU A 6 1.56 14.91 0.91
C LEU A 6 0.98 13.83 1.83
N SER A 7 -0.12 13.19 1.43
CA SER A 7 -0.74 12.10 2.19
C SER A 7 0.22 10.92 2.39
N ALA A 8 0.97 10.54 1.35
CA ALA A 8 1.95 9.46 1.41
C ALA A 8 3.14 9.79 2.33
N ILE A 9 3.68 11.01 2.24
CA ILE A 9 4.79 11.48 3.11
C ILE A 9 4.33 11.52 4.56
N LEU A 10 3.17 12.13 4.85
CA LEU A 10 2.63 12.20 6.20
C LEU A 10 2.41 10.81 6.78
N PHE A 11 1.88 9.87 6.00
CA PHE A 11 1.66 8.51 6.45
C PHE A 11 2.97 7.79 6.75
N GLN A 12 4.02 7.98 5.94
CA GLN A 12 5.30 7.33 6.20
C GLN A 12 6.00 7.86 7.46
N LEU A 13 5.96 9.17 7.69
CA LEU A 13 6.47 9.77 8.94
C LEU A 13 5.67 9.26 10.15
N PHE A 14 4.36 9.21 10.01
CA PHE A 14 3.46 8.66 11.02
C PHE A 14 3.74 7.18 11.29
N TRP A 15 3.99 6.38 10.24
CA TRP A 15 4.31 4.96 10.37
C TRP A 15 5.58 4.74 11.20
N PHE A 16 6.65 5.50 10.90
CA PHE A 16 7.88 5.43 11.69
C PHE A 16 7.66 5.82 13.15
N ALA A 17 6.87 6.86 13.40
CA ALA A 17 6.53 7.28 14.76
C ALA A 17 5.76 6.19 15.54
N CYS A 18 4.83 5.48 14.88
CA CYS A 18 4.11 4.37 15.49
C CYS A 18 5.01 3.18 15.81
N VAL A 19 5.82 2.75 14.82
CA VAL A 19 6.64 1.54 14.94
C VAL A 19 7.79 1.74 15.93
N LEU A 20 8.47 2.89 15.89
CA LEU A 20 9.65 3.13 16.73
C LEU A 20 9.30 3.73 18.09
N GLY A 21 8.14 4.38 18.22
CA GLY A 21 7.76 5.13 19.42
C GLY A 21 6.81 4.41 20.38
N GLY A 22 6.26 3.25 19.99
CA GLY A 22 5.32 2.50 20.81
C GLY A 22 3.99 3.23 21.08
N ASN A 23 3.20 2.75 22.04
CA ASN A 23 1.80 3.16 22.24
C ASN A 23 1.61 4.66 22.52
N GLN A 24 2.44 5.26 23.38
CA GLN A 24 2.28 6.67 23.78
C GLN A 24 2.61 7.64 22.64
N VAL A 25 3.75 7.42 21.96
CA VAL A 25 4.16 8.23 20.83
C VAL A 25 3.20 8.05 19.66
N ALA A 26 2.75 6.81 19.41
CA ALA A 26 1.77 6.52 18.37
C ALA A 26 0.46 7.30 18.55
N LEU A 27 -0.06 7.41 19.77
CA LEU A 27 -1.26 8.21 20.04
C LEU A 27 -1.06 9.68 19.72
N VAL A 28 0.03 10.28 20.19
CA VAL A 28 0.34 11.70 19.91
C VAL A 28 0.53 11.91 18.41
N ALA A 29 1.30 11.03 17.77
CA ALA A 29 1.52 11.04 16.33
C ALA A 29 0.21 10.88 15.55
N PHE A 30 -0.72 10.05 16.03
CA PHE A 30 -2.01 9.83 15.39
C PHE A 30 -2.92 11.06 15.49
N VAL A 31 -2.96 11.72 16.65
CA VAL A 31 -3.71 12.98 16.82
C VAL A 31 -3.14 14.08 15.92
N ILE A 32 -1.81 14.21 15.86
CA ILE A 32 -1.14 15.16 14.95
C ILE A 32 -1.47 14.80 13.49
N TYR A 33 -1.34 13.53 13.13
CA TYR A 33 -1.63 13.02 11.79
C TYR A 33 -3.06 13.31 11.36
N LEU A 34 -4.06 12.99 12.18
CA LEU A 34 -5.47 13.28 11.90
C LEU A 34 -5.74 14.79 11.82
N THR A 35 -5.09 15.59 12.65
CA THR A 35 -5.23 17.06 12.59
C THR A 35 -4.66 17.61 11.28
N LEU A 36 -3.50 17.11 10.84
CA LEU A 36 -2.90 17.50 9.56
C LEU A 36 -3.73 16.98 8.38
N HIS A 37 -4.23 15.75 8.46
CA HIS A 37 -5.12 15.17 7.44
C HIS A 37 -6.38 16.02 7.29
N TRP A 38 -7.03 16.37 8.41
CA TRP A 38 -8.22 17.20 8.44
C TRP A 38 -7.97 18.58 7.81
N ARG A 39 -6.90 19.27 8.23
CA ARG A 39 -6.62 20.65 7.81
C ARG A 39 -6.10 20.76 6.39
N LEU A 40 -5.28 19.81 5.94
CA LEU A 40 -4.50 19.95 4.70
C LEU A 40 -5.04 19.10 3.55
N LEU A 41 -5.69 17.97 3.86
CA LEU A 41 -6.02 16.95 2.87
C LEU A 41 -7.51 16.81 2.65
N MET A 42 -8.27 16.72 3.74
CA MET A 42 -9.66 16.28 3.78
C MET A 42 -10.56 17.07 2.83
N GLN A 43 -11.41 16.34 2.12
CA GLN A 43 -12.41 16.87 1.19
C GLN A 43 -13.82 16.38 1.50
N SER A 44 -13.95 15.27 2.24
CA SER A 44 -15.23 14.72 2.66
C SER A 44 -15.17 14.29 4.12
N SER A 45 -16.25 14.51 4.86
CA SER A 45 -16.41 13.94 6.21
C SER A 45 -16.47 12.41 6.20
N ASN A 46 -16.82 11.79 5.07
CA ASN A 46 -16.82 10.33 4.91
C ASN A 46 -15.41 9.72 4.98
N GLU A 47 -14.36 10.53 4.89
CA GLU A 47 -12.99 10.07 5.11
C GLU A 47 -12.77 9.60 6.54
N PHE A 48 -13.30 10.34 7.52
CA PHE A 48 -13.25 9.91 8.92
C PHE A 48 -14.05 8.65 9.17
N LEU A 49 -15.18 8.48 8.47
CA LEU A 49 -15.93 7.22 8.55
C LEU A 49 -15.10 6.05 8.03
N LEU A 50 -14.36 6.22 6.92
CA LEU A 50 -13.46 5.19 6.40
C LEU A 50 -12.31 4.88 7.37
N ILE A 51 -11.69 5.90 7.94
CA ILE A 51 -10.64 5.76 8.96
C ILE A 51 -11.15 4.96 10.15
N SER A 52 -12.31 5.32 10.70
CA SER A 52 -12.92 4.61 11.83
C SER A 52 -13.28 3.16 11.50
N LEU A 53 -13.77 2.90 10.28
CA LEU A 53 -14.05 1.53 9.82
C LEU A 53 -12.78 0.69 9.70
N PHE A 54 -11.67 1.29 9.24
CA PHE A 54 -10.37 0.61 9.21
C PHE A 54 -9.85 0.30 10.61
N ILE A 55 -9.97 1.23 11.57
CA ILE A 55 -9.58 0.98 12.96
C ILE A 55 -10.41 -0.18 13.56
N ALA A 56 -11.74 -0.14 13.38
CA ALA A 56 -12.62 -1.17 13.90
C ALA A 56 -12.34 -2.54 13.26
N THR A 57 -12.17 -2.57 11.94
CA THR A 57 -11.83 -3.81 11.22
C THR A 57 -10.45 -4.31 11.62
N GLY A 58 -9.48 -3.42 11.77
CA GLY A 58 -8.12 -3.75 12.20
C GLY A 58 -8.08 -4.34 13.60
N ALA A 59 -8.85 -3.78 14.54
CA ALA A 59 -9.00 -4.33 15.88
C ALA A 59 -9.48 -5.79 15.86
N LEU A 60 -10.47 -6.10 15.01
CA LEU A 60 -10.98 -7.46 14.85
C LEU A 60 -9.98 -8.36 14.14
N VAL A 61 -9.40 -7.91 13.04
CA VAL A 61 -8.48 -8.69 12.20
C VAL A 61 -7.21 -9.00 12.96
N ASP A 62 -6.49 -7.99 13.45
CA ASP A 62 -5.24 -8.23 14.17
C ASP A 62 -5.51 -8.91 15.51
N GLY A 63 -6.65 -8.63 16.16
CA GLY A 63 -7.04 -9.39 17.36
C GLY A 63 -7.22 -10.89 17.10
N VAL A 64 -7.81 -11.27 15.95
CA VAL A 64 -7.89 -12.68 15.52
C VAL A 64 -6.51 -13.23 15.18
N LEU A 65 -5.66 -12.48 14.49
CA LEU A 65 -4.30 -12.92 14.15
C LEU A 65 -3.45 -13.15 15.40
N ILE A 66 -3.60 -12.29 16.42
CA ILE A 66 -2.95 -12.41 17.72
C ILE A 66 -3.50 -13.61 18.49
N ALA A 67 -4.82 -13.77 18.55
CA ALA A 67 -5.45 -14.90 19.23
C ALA A 67 -5.15 -16.26 18.57
N ARG A 68 -4.66 -16.26 17.34
CA ARG A 68 -4.19 -17.45 16.60
C ARG A 68 -2.67 -17.56 16.55
N ASP A 69 -1.97 -16.74 17.33
CA ASP A 69 -0.50 -16.67 17.41
C ASP A 69 0.19 -16.41 16.05
N VAL A 70 -0.54 -15.91 15.04
CA VAL A 70 0.05 -15.51 13.74
C VAL A 70 0.93 -14.28 13.91
N ILE A 71 0.53 -13.36 14.78
CA ILE A 71 1.29 -12.21 15.23
C ILE A 71 1.45 -12.31 16.75
N GLY A 72 2.68 -12.50 17.20
CA GLY A 72 3.05 -12.56 18.61
C GLY A 72 3.66 -11.24 19.10
N PHE A 73 3.45 -10.95 20.38
CA PHE A 73 4.09 -9.85 21.09
C PHE A 73 4.90 -10.43 22.25
N GLY A 74 6.05 -9.81 22.57
CA GLY A 74 6.88 -10.21 23.70
C GLY A 74 6.12 -10.19 25.04
N ALA A 75 6.63 -10.94 26.03
CA ALA A 75 6.00 -11.18 27.34
C ALA A 75 5.64 -9.92 28.15
N THR A 76 6.18 -8.75 27.79
CA THR A 76 5.96 -7.45 28.43
C THR A 76 4.66 -6.75 27.99
N GLU A 77 4.14 -7.04 26.80
CA GLU A 77 2.84 -6.52 26.35
C GLU A 77 1.78 -7.56 26.68
N SER A 78 1.22 -7.47 27.89
CA SER A 78 0.29 -8.42 28.51
C SER A 78 -0.56 -9.22 27.51
N GLN A 79 -0.43 -10.54 27.48
CA GLN A 79 -1.26 -11.47 26.68
C GLN A 79 -2.74 -11.54 27.13
N PHE A 80 -3.16 -10.67 28.06
CA PHE A 80 -4.48 -10.71 28.69
C PHE A 80 -5.60 -10.07 27.86
N TRP A 81 -5.28 -9.41 26.75
CA TRP A 81 -6.26 -8.71 25.92
C TRP A 81 -6.14 -9.15 24.47
N VAL A 82 -7.25 -9.62 23.89
CA VAL A 82 -7.39 -10.03 22.48
C VAL A 82 -7.26 -8.84 21.51
N LEU A 83 -7.09 -7.65 22.03
CA LEU A 83 -7.04 -6.42 21.24
C LEU A 83 -5.57 -6.13 20.87
N PRO A 84 -5.28 -5.67 19.64
CA PRO A 84 -3.93 -5.34 19.20
C PRO A 84 -3.42 -4.04 19.82
N PRO A 85 -2.10 -3.90 20.06
CA PRO A 85 -1.50 -2.72 20.67
C PRO A 85 -1.91 -1.44 19.96
N LEU A 86 -2.03 -0.38 20.73
CA LEU A 86 -2.60 0.88 20.29
C LEU A 86 -1.82 1.48 19.12
N TRP A 87 -0.49 1.31 19.10
CA TRP A 87 0.32 1.75 17.97
C TRP A 87 -0.07 1.06 16.65
N LEU A 88 -0.45 -0.22 16.69
CA LEU A 88 -0.87 -0.98 15.53
C LEU A 88 -2.29 -0.56 15.09
N LEU A 89 -3.19 -0.30 16.03
CA LEU A 89 -4.51 0.27 15.74
C LEU A 89 -4.43 1.65 15.07
N CYS A 90 -3.50 2.50 15.53
CA CYS A 90 -3.23 3.79 14.91
C CYS A 90 -2.78 3.64 13.44
N LEU A 91 -1.96 2.63 13.13
CA LEU A 91 -1.55 2.33 11.75
C LEU A 91 -2.73 1.94 10.85
N TRP A 92 -3.71 1.19 11.37
CA TRP A 92 -4.96 0.89 10.64
C TRP A 92 -5.72 2.17 10.27
N GLY A 93 -5.84 3.11 11.21
CA GLY A 93 -6.45 4.41 10.94
C GLY A 93 -5.71 5.19 9.85
N GLY A 94 -4.37 5.23 9.93
CA GLY A 94 -3.53 5.82 8.88
C GLY A 94 -3.74 5.16 7.52
N ALA A 95 -3.79 3.82 7.47
CA ALA A 95 -4.02 3.06 6.24
C ALA A 95 -5.37 3.40 5.59
N GLY A 96 -6.43 3.53 6.39
CA GLY A 96 -7.76 3.94 5.91
C GLY A 96 -7.76 5.31 5.23
N SER A 97 -6.97 6.26 5.73
CA SER A 97 -6.87 7.61 5.16
C SER A 97 -6.17 7.65 3.80
N LEU A 98 -5.29 6.68 3.49
CA LEU A 98 -4.56 6.61 2.22
C LEU A 98 -5.51 6.45 1.02
N PHE A 99 -6.65 5.78 1.22
CA PHE A 99 -7.66 5.61 0.19
C PHE A 99 -8.24 6.95 -0.29
N SER A 100 -8.27 7.97 0.55
CA SER A 100 -8.80 9.29 0.21
C SER A 100 -7.93 10.04 -0.80
N HIS A 101 -6.60 9.87 -0.76
CA HIS A 101 -5.69 10.68 -1.57
C HIS A 101 -4.56 9.87 -2.22
N ALA A 102 -3.73 9.19 -1.41
CA ALA A 102 -2.53 8.50 -1.89
C ALA A 102 -2.85 7.34 -2.85
N LEU A 103 -3.96 6.62 -2.62
CA LEU A 103 -4.35 5.42 -3.37
C LEU A 103 -5.46 5.68 -4.40
N VAL A 104 -5.81 6.94 -4.67
CA VAL A 104 -6.88 7.29 -5.62
C VAL A 104 -6.60 6.77 -7.04
N TRP A 105 -5.33 6.65 -7.44
CA TRP A 105 -4.93 6.07 -8.72
C TRP A 105 -5.43 4.62 -8.89
N GLY A 106 -5.64 3.91 -7.78
CA GLY A 106 -6.18 2.57 -7.75
C GLY A 106 -7.64 2.47 -8.19
N GLN A 107 -8.36 3.59 -8.36
CA GLN A 107 -9.67 3.58 -9.01
C GLN A 107 -9.55 3.34 -10.52
N LYS A 108 -8.51 3.86 -11.17
CA LYS A 108 -8.26 3.64 -12.60
C LYS A 108 -7.67 2.25 -12.85
N TRP A 109 -6.84 1.75 -11.92
CA TRP A 109 -6.14 0.47 -12.04
C TRP A 109 -6.38 -0.43 -10.81
N PRO A 110 -7.61 -0.93 -10.60
CA PRO A 110 -7.99 -1.64 -9.38
C PRO A 110 -7.17 -2.91 -9.16
N TRP A 111 -6.91 -3.68 -10.21
CA TRP A 111 -6.11 -4.91 -10.11
C TRP A 111 -4.69 -4.65 -9.61
N VAL A 112 -4.07 -3.54 -10.05
CA VAL A 112 -2.73 -3.15 -9.59
C VAL A 112 -2.79 -2.75 -8.12
N LEU A 113 -3.79 -2.00 -7.69
CA LEU A 113 -3.97 -1.65 -6.27
C LEU A 113 -4.11 -2.90 -5.39
N TYR A 114 -4.93 -3.86 -5.82
CA TYR A 114 -5.21 -5.08 -5.06
C TYR A 114 -3.96 -5.93 -4.88
N LEU A 115 -3.25 -6.22 -5.99
CA LEU A 115 -2.05 -7.04 -5.96
C LEU A 115 -0.90 -6.32 -5.25
N ALA A 116 -0.73 -5.02 -5.50
CA ALA A 116 0.28 -4.23 -4.80
C ALA A 116 0.01 -4.23 -3.31
N GLY A 117 -1.21 -3.92 -2.85
CA GLY A 117 -1.53 -3.93 -1.43
C GLY A 117 -1.38 -5.30 -0.76
N ALA A 118 -1.83 -6.36 -1.44
CA ALA A 118 -1.67 -7.73 -0.95
C ALA A 118 -0.19 -8.15 -0.82
N ALA A 119 0.72 -7.57 -1.61
CA ALA A 119 2.15 -7.86 -1.53
C ALA A 119 2.91 -6.91 -0.58
N THR A 120 2.66 -5.62 -0.70
CA THR A 120 3.44 -4.59 0.00
C THR A 120 3.02 -4.44 1.46
N THR A 121 1.74 -4.61 1.79
CA THR A 121 1.32 -4.44 3.18
C THR A 121 1.85 -5.55 4.10
N PRO A 122 1.83 -6.85 3.73
CA PRO A 122 2.50 -7.88 4.53
C PRO A 122 4.01 -7.64 4.70
N LEU A 123 4.70 -7.12 3.67
CA LEU A 123 6.11 -6.72 3.80
C LEU A 123 6.30 -5.60 4.83
N SER A 124 5.32 -4.70 5.01
CA SER A 124 5.34 -3.69 6.07
C SER A 124 5.22 -4.31 7.46
N TYR A 125 4.42 -5.37 7.62
CA TYR A 125 4.37 -6.14 8.88
C TYR A 125 5.72 -6.81 9.17
N LEU A 126 6.36 -7.42 8.16
CA LEU A 126 7.70 -8.00 8.32
C LEU A 126 8.76 -6.94 8.65
N ALA A 127 8.68 -5.75 8.05
CA ALA A 127 9.58 -4.64 8.37
C ALA A 127 9.35 -4.14 9.81
N GLY A 128 8.10 -3.99 10.23
CA GLY A 128 7.74 -3.67 11.61
C GLY A 128 8.26 -4.69 12.61
N ALA A 129 8.12 -6.00 12.30
CA ALA A 129 8.63 -7.09 13.12
C ALA A 129 10.16 -7.08 13.29
N LYS A 130 10.92 -6.53 12.32
CA LYS A 130 12.37 -6.34 12.47
C LYS A 130 12.76 -5.14 13.33
N LEU A 131 11.86 -4.18 13.50
CA LEU A 131 12.09 -2.92 14.20
C LEU A 131 11.46 -2.90 15.61
N THR A 132 10.76 -3.96 15.98
CA THR A 132 10.00 -4.09 17.23
C THR A 132 10.12 -5.52 17.76
N ASP A 133 9.57 -5.80 18.94
CA ASP A 133 9.53 -7.14 19.52
C ASP A 133 8.37 -8.01 18.98
N VAL A 134 7.81 -7.64 17.82
CA VAL A 134 6.75 -8.42 17.16
C VAL A 134 7.35 -9.65 16.49
N VAL A 135 6.76 -10.81 16.76
CA VAL A 135 7.13 -12.07 16.13
C VAL A 135 6.04 -12.48 15.15
N ILE A 136 6.43 -12.85 13.93
CA ILE A 136 5.49 -13.39 12.93
C ILE A 136 5.65 -14.90 12.91
N ALA A 137 4.55 -15.64 12.95
CA ALA A 137 4.56 -17.09 13.04
C ALA A 137 5.29 -17.76 11.87
N GLU A 138 5.98 -18.84 12.18
CA GLU A 138 6.58 -19.75 11.21
C GLU A 138 5.58 -20.87 10.83
N PRO A 139 5.58 -21.36 9.58
CA PRO A 139 6.48 -20.94 8.51
C PRO A 139 6.06 -19.61 7.86
N LEU A 140 7.01 -18.70 7.62
CA LEU A 140 6.74 -17.32 7.16
C LEU A 140 5.86 -17.22 5.92
N TRP A 141 5.95 -18.16 4.98
CA TRP A 141 5.13 -18.13 3.77
C TRP A 141 3.63 -18.28 4.07
N GLN A 142 3.24 -19.02 5.11
CA GLN A 142 1.84 -19.15 5.52
C GLN A 142 1.32 -17.85 6.11
N SER A 143 2.07 -17.26 7.06
CA SER A 143 1.74 -15.98 7.68
C SER A 143 1.65 -14.87 6.63
N TYR A 144 2.57 -14.85 5.66
CA TYR A 144 2.55 -13.91 4.55
C TYR A 144 1.29 -14.09 3.69
N LEU A 145 0.89 -15.32 3.33
CA LEU A 145 -0.32 -15.56 2.56
C LEU A 145 -1.59 -15.15 3.30
N ILE A 146 -1.66 -15.38 4.62
CA ILE A 146 -2.77 -14.94 5.46
C ILE A 146 -2.88 -13.42 5.41
N LEU A 147 -1.78 -12.70 5.69
CA LEU A 147 -1.73 -11.25 5.65
C LEU A 147 -2.05 -10.71 4.24
N ALA A 148 -1.53 -11.33 3.19
CA ALA A 148 -1.80 -10.95 1.81
C ALA A 148 -3.29 -11.08 1.47
N THR A 149 -3.93 -12.15 1.93
CA THR A 149 -5.37 -12.39 1.74
C THR A 149 -6.20 -11.33 2.46
N VAL A 150 -5.88 -11.05 3.73
CA VAL A 150 -6.52 -9.99 4.52
C VAL A 150 -6.42 -8.64 3.79
N TRP A 151 -5.21 -8.26 3.39
CA TRP A 151 -4.98 -6.98 2.74
C TRP A 151 -5.57 -6.89 1.33
N LEU A 152 -5.68 -8.00 0.60
CA LEU A 152 -6.44 -8.07 -0.65
C LEU A 152 -7.90 -7.63 -0.43
N PHE A 153 -8.56 -8.21 0.58
CA PHE A 153 -9.93 -7.84 0.94
C PHE A 153 -10.04 -6.39 1.40
N MET A 154 -9.07 -5.91 2.20
CA MET A 154 -9.04 -4.51 2.64
C MET A 154 -8.87 -3.53 1.49
N MET A 155 -8.06 -3.86 0.48
CA MET A 155 -7.91 -3.03 -0.72
C MET A 155 -9.20 -2.98 -1.54
N ILE A 156 -9.91 -4.11 -1.69
CA ILE A 156 -11.22 -4.16 -2.35
C ILE A 156 -12.24 -3.31 -1.59
N PHE A 157 -12.32 -3.50 -0.27
CA PHE A 157 -13.25 -2.78 0.61
C PHE A 157 -12.99 -1.28 0.60
N GLY A 158 -11.75 -0.85 0.90
CA GLY A 158 -11.38 0.57 0.98
C GLY A 158 -11.61 1.29 -0.35
N ARG A 159 -11.24 0.66 -1.47
CA ARG A 159 -11.50 1.21 -2.81
C ARG A 159 -13.00 1.36 -3.08
N GLY A 160 -13.79 0.33 -2.78
CA GLY A 160 -15.24 0.33 -2.99
C GLY A 160 -15.96 1.37 -2.15
N PHE A 161 -15.59 1.51 -0.88
CA PHE A 161 -16.13 2.55 0.01
C PHE A 161 -15.78 3.95 -0.51
N ALA A 162 -14.51 4.18 -0.83
CA ALA A 162 -14.04 5.48 -1.27
C ALA A 162 -14.70 5.92 -2.58
N ALA A 163 -14.86 5.01 -3.54
CA ALA A 163 -15.57 5.25 -4.79
C ALA A 163 -17.03 5.69 -4.57
N ARG A 164 -17.71 5.11 -3.58
CA ARG A 164 -19.14 5.38 -3.31
C ARG A 164 -19.39 6.60 -2.43
N ARG A 165 -18.50 6.89 -1.48
CA ARG A 165 -18.77 7.85 -0.39
C ARG A 165 -17.85 9.08 -0.37
N ILE A 166 -16.64 9.02 -0.94
CA ILE A 166 -15.65 10.11 -0.86
C ILE A 166 -15.62 10.97 -2.14
N GLY A 167 -16.28 10.55 -3.23
CA GLY A 167 -16.44 11.36 -4.46
C GLY A 167 -15.15 11.43 -5.30
N GLN A 168 -14.55 10.27 -5.59
CA GLN A 168 -13.19 10.21 -6.14
C GLN A 168 -13.02 10.65 -7.60
N ASN A 169 -14.10 10.87 -8.36
CA ASN A 169 -14.00 11.22 -9.79
C ASN A 169 -13.16 12.47 -10.07
N ARG A 170 -13.17 13.47 -9.18
CA ARG A 170 -12.32 14.68 -9.31
C ARG A 170 -10.86 14.37 -8.96
N LEU A 171 -10.64 13.68 -7.84
CA LEU A 171 -9.31 13.29 -7.37
C LEU A 171 -8.57 12.36 -8.35
N THR A 172 -9.28 11.45 -9.00
CA THR A 172 -8.68 10.53 -9.99
C THR A 172 -8.21 11.30 -11.23
N ARG A 173 -8.93 12.33 -11.67
CA ARG A 173 -8.48 13.20 -12.77
C ARG A 173 -7.21 13.95 -12.39
N ASP A 174 -7.17 14.55 -11.21
CA ASP A 174 -6.00 15.31 -10.73
C ASP A 174 -4.79 14.40 -10.49
N ALA A 175 -5.02 13.18 -9.97
CA ALA A 175 -3.98 12.18 -9.77
C ALA A 175 -3.40 11.71 -11.12
N VAL A 176 -4.26 11.34 -12.07
CA VAL A 176 -3.83 10.91 -13.42
C VAL A 176 -3.06 12.03 -14.12
N ALA A 177 -3.56 13.27 -14.08
CA ALA A 177 -2.86 14.42 -14.62
C ALA A 177 -1.49 14.66 -13.95
N SER A 178 -1.35 14.33 -12.66
CA SER A 178 -0.08 14.38 -11.95
C SER A 178 0.90 13.28 -12.37
N PHE A 179 0.42 12.09 -12.74
CA PHE A 179 1.27 10.99 -13.22
C PHE A 179 1.68 11.15 -14.70
N GLU A 180 0.89 11.88 -15.47
CA GLU A 180 1.21 12.24 -16.86
C GLU A 180 2.23 13.40 -16.95
N ASN A 181 2.37 14.21 -15.89
CA ASN A 181 3.36 15.28 -15.84
C ASN A 181 4.80 14.73 -15.58
N PRO A 182 5.75 14.89 -16.52
CA PRO A 182 7.10 14.31 -16.43
C PRO A 182 7.90 14.77 -15.20
N GLN A 183 7.75 16.03 -14.78
CA GLN A 183 8.47 16.58 -13.63
C GLN A 183 7.92 16.04 -12.30
N LYS A 184 6.60 15.90 -12.18
CA LYS A 184 5.97 15.29 -10.99
C LYS A 184 6.20 13.79 -10.95
N LYS A 185 6.25 13.12 -12.10
CA LYS A 185 6.57 11.70 -12.24
C LYS A 185 7.93 11.36 -11.62
N ALA A 186 8.95 12.21 -11.79
CA ALA A 186 10.28 12.03 -11.18
C ALA A 186 10.30 12.23 -9.65
N LEU A 187 9.41 13.05 -9.10
CA LEU A 187 9.28 13.29 -7.65
C LEU A 187 8.48 12.18 -6.93
N ILE A 188 7.53 11.56 -7.63
CA ILE A 188 6.70 10.47 -7.09
C ILE A 188 7.38 9.11 -7.34
N ALA A 189 8.29 9.06 -8.32
CA ALA A 189 9.12 7.90 -8.65
C ALA A 189 9.72 7.23 -7.41
N PRO A 190 10.47 7.87 -6.49
CA PRO A 190 11.06 7.15 -5.36
C PRO A 190 10.04 6.55 -4.38
N PHE A 191 8.82 7.08 -4.28
CA PHE A 191 7.81 6.60 -3.33
C PHE A 191 6.97 5.44 -3.87
N SER A 192 6.79 5.39 -5.21
CA SER A 192 6.29 4.20 -5.88
C SER A 192 7.40 3.19 -6.14
N GLN A 193 8.64 3.64 -6.38
CA GLN A 193 9.81 2.83 -6.76
C GLN A 193 10.54 2.22 -5.56
N ALA A 194 10.53 2.77 -4.34
CA ALA A 194 11.09 2.04 -3.20
C ALA A 194 10.34 0.70 -2.97
N TRP A 195 9.05 0.66 -3.31
CA TRP A 195 8.21 -0.53 -3.25
C TRP A 195 8.15 -1.32 -4.58
N PHE A 196 8.17 -0.66 -5.75
CA PHE A 196 8.17 -1.33 -7.06
C PHE A 196 9.55 -1.78 -7.55
N ALA A 197 10.64 -1.08 -7.23
CA ALA A 197 11.98 -1.40 -7.72
C ALA A 197 12.53 -2.68 -7.10
N TYR A 198 12.28 -2.91 -5.80
CA TYR A 198 12.58 -4.20 -5.15
C TYR A 198 11.89 -5.40 -5.84
N PHE A 199 10.76 -5.17 -6.53
CA PHE A 199 9.98 -6.21 -7.21
C PHE A 199 10.17 -6.26 -8.74
N LEU A 200 10.81 -5.25 -9.35
CA LEU A 200 11.10 -5.20 -10.79
C LEU A 200 12.58 -5.48 -11.13
N GLU A 201 13.46 -5.54 -10.13
CA GLU A 201 14.85 -5.97 -10.31
C GLU A 201 14.95 -7.47 -10.71
N GLU A 202 13.88 -8.26 -10.52
CA GLU A 202 13.80 -9.65 -11.01
C GLU A 202 12.98 -9.78 -12.31
N ARG A 203 13.36 -9.04 -13.37
CA ARG A 203 13.13 -9.55 -14.73
C ARG A 203 14.43 -9.59 -15.52
N PRO A 204 14.75 -10.75 -16.13
CA PRO A 204 16.02 -10.94 -16.81
C PRO A 204 16.17 -9.97 -17.99
N PRO A 205 17.40 -9.57 -18.33
CA PRO A 205 17.64 -8.56 -19.35
C PRO A 205 17.08 -8.99 -20.71
N LYS A 206 16.12 -8.21 -21.22
CA LYS A 206 15.74 -8.26 -22.63
C LYS A 206 16.82 -7.62 -23.48
N ARG A 207 17.86 -8.38 -23.87
CA ARG A 207 18.63 -8.16 -25.11
C ARG A 207 19.64 -9.27 -25.37
N LEU A 208 19.24 -10.22 -26.22
CA LEU A 208 20.02 -10.88 -27.27
C LEU A 208 18.95 -11.47 -28.23
N LEU A 209 18.96 -11.39 -29.54
CA LEU A 209 19.83 -10.81 -30.55
C LEU A 209 18.95 -10.68 -31.81
N ASN A 210 19.25 -9.67 -32.61
CA ASN A 210 18.71 -9.50 -33.95
C ASN A 210 18.87 -10.79 -34.78
N PHE A 211 17.78 -11.31 -35.35
CA PHE A 211 17.83 -12.02 -36.63
C PHE A 211 16.82 -11.38 -37.58
N SER A 212 17.34 -10.49 -38.41
CA SER A 212 16.71 -10.05 -39.65
C SER A 212 16.83 -11.21 -40.63
N ILE A 213 15.71 -11.84 -40.97
CA ILE A 213 15.60 -12.67 -42.16
C ILE A 213 14.65 -11.91 -43.10
N ARG A 214 15.25 -11.26 -44.10
CA ARG A 214 14.52 -10.70 -45.24
C ARG A 214 13.79 -11.83 -45.97
N PRO A 215 12.55 -11.64 -46.45
CA PRO A 215 11.99 -12.53 -47.45
C PRO A 215 12.69 -12.30 -48.80
N PRO A 216 13.06 -13.33 -49.56
CA PRO A 216 13.47 -13.13 -50.93
C PRO A 216 12.24 -12.87 -51.80
N LEU A 217 12.24 -11.71 -52.46
CA LEU A 217 11.32 -11.34 -53.52
C LEU A 217 11.43 -12.32 -54.69
N SER A 218 10.30 -12.90 -55.07
CA SER A 218 10.09 -13.56 -56.35
C SER A 218 10.07 -12.55 -57.50
N THR A 219 11.09 -12.57 -58.36
CA THR A 219 11.05 -12.07 -59.74
C THR A 219 11.96 -13.00 -60.57
N LEU A 220 11.38 -13.97 -61.30
CA LEU A 220 10.95 -13.93 -62.71
C LEU A 220 12.08 -13.98 -63.75
N ARG A 221 11.96 -15.02 -64.61
CA ARG A 221 12.35 -15.18 -66.03
C ARG A 221 13.71 -15.80 -66.40
N CYS A 222 13.56 -17.02 -66.94
CA CYS A 222 13.95 -17.52 -68.27
C CYS A 222 15.35 -17.22 -68.82
N LEU A 223 16.03 -18.26 -69.34
CA LEU A 223 16.72 -18.31 -70.64
C LEU A 223 17.00 -19.79 -71.04
N PRO A 224 17.29 -20.10 -72.32
CA PRO A 224 16.95 -21.35 -72.99
C PRO A 224 18.16 -22.21 -73.41
N VAL A 225 17.83 -23.25 -74.20
CA VAL A 225 18.62 -24.22 -74.99
C VAL A 225 18.82 -25.58 -74.33
#